data_AF-A0AAJ5K119-F1
#
_entry.id   AF-A0AAJ5K119-F1
#
_cell.length_a   1.000
_cell.length_b   1.000
_cell.length_c   1.000
_cell.angle_alpha   90.00
_cell.angle_beta   90.00
_cell.angle_gamma   90.00
#
_symmetry.space_group_name_H-M   'P 1'
#
loop_
_entity.id
_entity.type
_entity.pdbx_description
1 polymer ?
#
loop_
_entity_poly.entity_id
_entity_poly.type
_entity_poly.pdbx_seq_one_letter_code
_entity_poly.pdbx_strand_id
1 'polypeptide(L)'
;MPSSPLSAVADLLSQVPVHYAHSRFGPAPIHVLGKGGSSLTRLDVYVREDDLCEFVRELPLHAAVPALWTVWLQRRAPLPLDWAWGFLEAQRQCFPRGGVYRPSRALEPSQHCEASDPAVMDARRLGMLAYLLCLASAEEHFTIPNAAD
;
A
#
# COMPACT_ATOMS: atom_id res chain seq x y z
N MET A 1 -12.19 -15.10 26.87
CA MET A 1 -12.60 -14.07 25.90
C MET A 1 -11.58 -14.11 24.77
N PRO A 2 -11.94 -14.43 23.52
CA PRO A 2 -11.00 -14.27 22.42
C PRO A 2 -10.60 -12.80 22.33
N SER A 3 -9.31 -12.52 22.32
CA SER A 3 -8.77 -11.18 22.07
C SER A 3 -9.25 -10.70 20.70
N SER A 4 -9.80 -9.49 20.60
CA SER A 4 -10.23 -8.95 19.31
C SER A 4 -9.04 -8.84 18.35
N PRO A 5 -9.22 -9.02 17.03
CA PRO A 5 -8.16 -8.84 16.04
C PRO A 5 -7.44 -7.49 16.15
N LEU A 6 -8.18 -6.43 16.49
CA LEU A 6 -7.60 -5.11 16.75
C LEU A 6 -6.67 -5.08 17.96
N SER A 7 -7.01 -5.80 19.04
CA SER A 7 -6.14 -5.92 20.22
C SER A 7 -4.84 -6.65 19.89
N ALA A 8 -4.86 -7.60 18.95
CA ALA A 8 -3.67 -8.35 18.56
C ALA A 8 -2.65 -7.50 17.79
N VAL A 9 -3.10 -6.42 17.13
CA VAL A 9 -2.24 -5.53 16.34
C VAL A 9 -2.06 -4.14 16.95
N ALA A 10 -2.62 -3.88 18.13
CA ALA A 10 -2.63 -2.56 18.77
C ALA A 10 -1.22 -2.02 19.04
N ASP A 11 -0.31 -2.87 19.52
CA ASP A 11 1.08 -2.51 19.81
C ASP A 11 1.82 -2.09 18.54
N LEU A 12 1.60 -2.81 17.43
CA LEU A 12 2.21 -2.49 16.14
C LEU A 12 1.63 -1.18 15.57
N LEU A 13 0.32 -0.98 15.62
CA LEU A 13 -0.32 0.27 15.19
C LEU A 13 0.17 1.48 16.00
N SER A 14 0.50 1.29 17.28
CA SER A 14 1.02 2.36 18.15
C SER A 14 2.40 2.87 17.71
N GLN A 15 3.18 2.04 17.00
CA GLN A 15 4.51 2.38 16.50
C GLN A 15 4.46 3.18 15.19
N VAL A 16 3.28 3.24 14.54
CA VAL A 16 3.09 3.94 13.27
C VAL A 16 2.37 5.27 13.51
N PRO A 17 2.66 6.36 12.76
CA PRO A 17 2.02 7.65 12.99
C PRO A 17 0.59 7.69 12.41
N VAL A 18 -0.31 6.88 12.99
CA VAL A 18 -1.73 6.80 12.63
C VAL A 18 -2.65 6.94 13.86
N HIS A 19 -3.87 7.38 13.62
CA HIS A 19 -5.01 7.26 14.51
C HIS A 19 -5.91 6.13 14.00
N TYR A 20 -6.48 5.33 14.88
CA TYR A 20 -7.45 4.31 14.50
C TYR A 20 -8.63 4.28 15.47
N ALA A 21 -9.80 3.94 14.96
CA ALA A 21 -11.02 3.81 15.74
C ALA A 21 -11.98 2.80 15.11
N HIS A 22 -12.90 2.25 15.92
CA HIS A 22 -14.02 1.51 15.37
C HIS A 22 -14.96 2.45 14.61
N SER A 23 -15.30 2.08 13.39
CA SER A 23 -16.25 2.82 12.55
C SER A 23 -17.65 2.22 12.69
N ARG A 24 -18.63 3.07 13.01
CA ARG A 24 -20.05 2.65 13.10
C ARG A 24 -20.78 2.72 11.75
N PHE A 25 -20.30 3.57 10.84
CA PHE A 25 -20.99 3.90 9.59
C PHE A 25 -20.08 3.77 8.36
N GLY A 26 -18.86 3.27 8.54
CA GLY A 26 -17.90 3.09 7.46
C GLY A 26 -18.12 1.80 6.68
N PRO A 27 -17.52 1.67 5.49
CA PRO A 27 -17.58 0.46 4.68
C PRO A 27 -16.82 -0.74 5.30
N ALA A 28 -16.07 -0.51 6.38
CA ALA A 28 -15.43 -1.54 7.19
C ALA A 28 -15.39 -1.11 8.69
N PRO A 29 -15.22 -2.06 9.63
CA PRO A 29 -15.39 -1.82 11.06
C PRO A 29 -14.29 -0.98 11.71
N ILE A 30 -13.16 -0.77 11.04
CA ILE A 30 -12.01 -0.02 11.58
C ILE A 30 -11.65 1.09 10.61
N HIS A 31 -11.52 2.31 11.11
CA HIS A 31 -11.08 3.47 10.33
C HIS A 31 -9.68 3.88 10.80
N VAL A 32 -8.77 4.09 9.84
CA VAL A 32 -7.38 4.47 10.09
C VAL A 32 -7.06 5.75 9.34
N LEU A 33 -6.54 6.74 10.08
CA LEU A 33 -6.16 8.05 9.60
C LEU A 33 -4.68 8.31 9.89
N GLY A 34 -3.98 8.92 8.95
CA GLY A 34 -2.62 9.39 9.22
C GLY A 34 -2.57 10.56 10.20
N LYS A 35 -1.54 10.60 11.05
CA LYS A 35 -1.26 11.74 11.91
C LYS A 35 -0.77 12.93 11.08
N GLY A 36 -1.26 14.12 11.40
CA GLY A 36 -0.75 15.37 10.83
C GLY A 36 0.75 15.54 11.09
N GLY A 37 1.47 16.06 10.10
CA GLY A 37 2.94 16.24 10.18
C GLY A 37 3.76 14.97 9.93
N SER A 38 3.12 13.83 9.63
CA SER A 38 3.80 12.59 9.22
C SER A 38 3.74 12.37 7.70
N SER A 39 4.57 11.46 7.20
CA SER A 39 4.51 10.96 5.81
C SER A 39 3.16 10.30 5.47
N LEU A 40 2.42 9.85 6.49
CA LEU A 40 1.13 9.20 6.35
C LEU A 40 -0.05 10.18 6.41
N THR A 41 0.15 11.50 6.50
CA THR A 41 -0.94 12.48 6.68
C THR A 41 -2.07 12.44 5.64
N ARG A 42 -1.87 11.76 4.50
CA ARG A 42 -2.88 11.56 3.43
C ARG A 42 -3.58 10.20 3.51
N LEU A 43 -3.21 9.35 4.48
CA LEU A 43 -3.83 8.05 4.72
C LEU A 43 -5.21 8.27 5.33
N ASP A 44 -6.20 7.70 4.67
CA ASP A 44 -7.59 7.68 5.11
C ASP A 44 -8.24 6.42 4.53
N VAL A 45 -8.30 5.35 5.31
CA VAL A 45 -8.76 4.04 4.86
C VAL A 45 -9.59 3.33 5.92
N TYR A 46 -10.51 2.49 5.47
CA TYR A 46 -11.24 1.54 6.30
C TYR A 46 -10.62 0.15 6.16
N VAL A 47 -10.49 -0.59 7.26
CA VAL A 47 -9.83 -1.90 7.29
C VAL A 47 -10.81 -2.94 7.83
N ARG A 48 -10.89 -4.09 7.17
CA ARG A 48 -11.64 -5.26 7.66
C ARG A 48 -10.85 -5.94 8.76
N GLU A 49 -11.53 -6.61 9.69
CA GLU A 49 -10.83 -7.30 10.80
C GLU A 49 -9.87 -8.37 10.28
N ASP A 50 -10.28 -9.13 9.26
CA ASP A 50 -9.46 -10.18 8.63
C ASP A 50 -8.20 -9.64 7.93
N ASP A 51 -8.22 -8.36 7.54
CA ASP A 51 -7.12 -7.70 6.81
C ASP A 51 -6.20 -6.90 7.74
N LEU A 52 -6.49 -6.81 9.05
CA LEU A 52 -5.72 -5.97 9.99
C LEU A 52 -4.25 -6.37 10.09
N CYS A 53 -3.97 -7.67 10.21
CA CYS A 53 -2.60 -8.16 10.32
C CYS A 53 -1.79 -7.78 9.08
N GLU A 54 -2.40 -7.92 7.91
CA GLU A 54 -1.78 -7.60 6.63
C GLU A 54 -1.61 -6.09 6.45
N PHE A 55 -2.61 -5.29 6.83
CA PHE A 55 -2.55 -3.84 6.82
C PHE A 55 -1.37 -3.33 7.63
N VAL A 56 -1.21 -3.82 8.85
CA VAL A 56 -0.14 -3.37 9.75
C VAL A 56 1.23 -3.81 9.26
N ARG A 57 1.32 -5.00 8.65
CA ARG A 57 2.55 -5.50 8.00
C ARG A 57 2.93 -4.65 6.80
N GLU A 58 1.98 -4.33 5.92
CA GLU A 58 2.25 -3.66 4.65
C GLU A 58 2.43 -2.15 4.79
N LEU A 59 1.72 -1.49 5.71
CA LEU A 59 1.74 -0.03 5.88
C LEU A 59 3.17 0.58 5.93
N PRO A 60 4.14 0.06 6.73
CA PRO A 60 5.51 0.57 6.69
C PRO A 60 6.21 0.31 5.36
N LEU A 61 5.93 -0.81 4.67
CA LEU A 61 6.50 -1.12 3.36
C LEU A 61 6.05 -0.10 2.32
N HIS A 62 4.77 0.25 2.29
CA HIS A 62 4.22 1.26 1.40
C HIS A 62 4.78 2.66 1.67
N ALA A 63 5.06 2.98 2.94
CA ALA A 63 5.73 4.22 3.31
C ALA A 63 7.21 4.26 2.87
N ALA A 64 7.85 3.09 2.74
CA ALA A 64 9.23 2.93 2.31
C ALA A 64 9.41 2.85 0.79
N VAL A 65 8.33 2.73 0.01
CA VAL A 65 8.42 2.71 -1.46
C VAL A 65 9.11 3.99 -1.96
N PRO A 66 10.20 3.87 -2.75
CA PRO A 66 10.87 5.04 -3.29
C PRO A 66 9.93 5.90 -4.12
N ALA A 67 10.24 7.20 -4.14
CA ALA A 67 9.48 8.13 -4.96
C ALA A 67 9.48 7.73 -6.45
N LEU A 68 8.35 7.96 -7.12
CA LEU A 68 8.10 7.60 -8.51
C LEU A 68 9.26 7.94 -9.45
N TRP A 69 9.80 9.17 -9.35
CA TRP A 69 10.87 9.64 -10.23
C TRP A 69 12.17 8.84 -10.07
N THR A 70 12.48 8.39 -8.85
CA THR A 70 13.64 7.53 -8.57
C THR A 70 13.50 6.19 -9.30
N VAL A 71 12.33 5.56 -9.18
CA VAL A 71 12.07 4.25 -9.81
C VAL A 71 12.04 4.39 -11.33
N TRP A 72 11.39 5.43 -11.85
CA TRP A 72 11.32 5.68 -13.29
C TRP A 72 12.72 5.83 -13.92
N LEU A 73 13.61 6.62 -13.32
CA LEU A 73 14.98 6.82 -13.81
C LEU A 73 15.79 5.52 -13.83
N GLN A 74 15.62 4.65 -12.82
CA GLN A 74 16.27 3.35 -12.75
C GLN A 74 15.74 2.38 -13.81
N ARG A 75 14.43 2.38 -14.06
CA ARG A 75 13.77 1.44 -14.97
C ARG A 75 13.80 1.89 -16.43
N ARG A 76 14.05 3.17 -16.71
CA ARG A 76 14.02 3.78 -18.06
C ARG A 76 12.72 3.44 -18.81
N ALA A 77 11.59 3.54 -18.12
CA ALA A 77 10.32 3.04 -18.64
C ALA A 77 9.82 3.89 -19.84
N PRO A 78 9.28 3.25 -20.90
CA PRO A 78 8.65 3.93 -22.02
C PRO A 78 7.30 4.55 -21.59
N LEU A 79 6.79 5.51 -22.37
CA LEU A 79 5.52 6.19 -22.10
C LEU A 79 5.42 6.68 -20.64
N PRO A 80 6.25 7.65 -20.23
CA PRO A 80 6.50 7.97 -18.82
C PRO A 80 5.23 8.37 -18.06
N LEU A 81 4.25 9.00 -18.72
CA LEU A 81 2.99 9.39 -18.09
C LEU A 81 2.09 8.18 -17.80
N ASP A 82 1.95 7.25 -18.74
CA ASP A 82 1.13 6.05 -18.56
C ASP A 82 1.77 5.07 -17.59
N TRP A 83 3.10 4.94 -17.64
CA TRP A 83 3.83 4.17 -16.65
C TRP A 83 3.68 4.77 -15.24
N ALA A 84 3.84 6.10 -15.12
CA ALA A 84 3.65 6.80 -13.84
C ALA A 84 2.24 6.65 -13.29
N TRP A 85 1.24 6.72 -14.18
CA TRP A 85 -0.14 6.45 -13.81
C TRP A 85 -0.27 5.05 -13.20
N GLY A 86 0.26 4.01 -13.86
CA GLY A 86 0.21 2.64 -13.36
C GLY A 86 0.87 2.47 -12.00
N PHE A 87 2.03 3.08 -11.80
CA PHE A 87 2.76 3.03 -10.53
C PHE A 87 1.94 3.64 -9.38
N LEU A 88 1.34 4.80 -9.60
CA LEU A 88 0.49 5.47 -8.61
C LEU A 88 -0.86 4.77 -8.42
N GLU A 89 -1.38 4.15 -9.47
CA GLU A 89 -2.64 3.40 -9.42
C GLU A 89 -2.52 2.20 -8.50
N ALA A 90 -1.41 1.46 -8.54
CA ALA A 90 -1.19 0.35 -7.62
C ALA A 90 -1.24 0.79 -6.16
N GLN A 91 -0.58 1.91 -5.82
CA GLN A 91 -0.68 2.49 -4.48
C GLN A 91 -2.12 2.86 -4.11
N ARG A 92 -2.86 3.48 -5.04
CA ARG A 92 -4.23 3.94 -4.83
C ARG A 92 -5.20 2.78 -4.62
N GLN A 93 -5.00 1.66 -5.29
CA GLN A 93 -5.83 0.46 -5.12
C GLN A 93 -5.61 -0.21 -3.76
N CYS A 94 -4.37 -0.20 -3.23
CA CYS A 94 -4.08 -0.65 -1.88
C CYS A 94 -4.65 0.30 -0.81
N PHE A 95 -4.46 1.61 -0.97
CA PHE A 95 -4.94 2.64 -0.02
C PHE A 95 -5.87 3.66 -0.70
N PRO A 96 -7.12 3.27 -0.99
CA PRO A 96 -8.09 4.19 -1.55
C PRO A 96 -8.51 5.20 -0.48
N ARG A 97 -8.43 6.50 -0.80
CA ARG A 97 -8.84 7.57 0.14
C ARG A 97 -10.34 7.48 0.45
N GLY A 98 -10.68 7.24 1.71
CA GLY A 98 -12.05 7.00 2.18
C GLY A 98 -12.62 5.64 1.76
N GLY A 99 -11.80 4.76 1.17
CA GLY A 99 -12.20 3.43 0.73
C GLY A 99 -11.71 2.32 1.67
N VAL A 100 -11.99 1.07 1.30
CA VAL A 100 -11.53 -0.11 2.05
C VAL A 100 -10.13 -0.49 1.58
N TYR A 101 -9.19 -0.63 2.51
CA TYR A 101 -7.85 -1.16 2.27
C TYR A 101 -7.94 -2.51 1.55
N ARG A 102 -7.02 -2.72 0.59
CA ARG A 102 -6.84 -4.00 -0.08
C ARG A 102 -5.39 -4.43 0.01
N PRO A 103 -5.10 -5.65 0.50
CA PRO A 103 -3.76 -6.22 0.48
C PRO A 103 -3.13 -6.15 -0.90
N SER A 104 -1.83 -5.85 -0.96
CA SER A 104 -1.09 -5.78 -2.23
C SER A 104 -1.13 -7.11 -2.99
N ARG A 105 -1.15 -8.25 -2.28
CA ARG A 105 -1.28 -9.60 -2.84
C ARG A 105 -2.61 -9.85 -3.58
N ALA A 106 -3.64 -9.03 -3.35
CA ALA A 106 -4.92 -9.12 -4.02
C ALA A 106 -5.00 -8.21 -5.26
N LEU A 107 -3.94 -7.46 -5.54
CA LEU A 107 -3.88 -6.55 -6.68
C LEU A 107 -3.44 -7.29 -7.94
N GLU A 108 -4.34 -7.38 -8.91
CA GLU A 108 -4.05 -7.96 -10.23
C GLU A 108 -3.93 -6.84 -11.27
N PRO A 109 -2.73 -6.49 -11.76
CA PRO A 109 -2.54 -5.40 -12.73
C PRO A 109 -3.37 -5.54 -14.00
N SER A 110 -3.71 -6.78 -14.38
CA SER A 110 -4.54 -7.10 -15.54
C SER A 110 -5.98 -6.61 -15.40
N GLN A 111 -6.51 -6.49 -14.17
CA GLN A 111 -7.90 -6.12 -13.88
C GLN A 111 -8.09 -4.62 -13.65
N HIS A 112 -7.00 -3.86 -13.51
CA HIS A 112 -7.04 -2.44 -13.12
C HIS A 112 -6.50 -1.49 -14.20
N CYS A 113 -6.05 -2.03 -15.33
CA CYS A 113 -5.61 -1.26 -16.48
C CYS A 113 -6.60 -1.41 -17.64
N GLU A 114 -7.43 -0.39 -17.88
CA GLU A 114 -8.25 -0.29 -19.09
C GLU A 114 -7.70 0.81 -19.99
N ALA A 115 -7.29 0.44 -21.21
CA ALA A 115 -6.88 1.37 -22.26
C ALA A 115 -7.13 0.74 -23.63
N SER A 116 -7.56 1.55 -24.60
CA SER A 116 -7.80 1.08 -25.98
C SER A 116 -6.52 0.78 -26.74
N ASP A 117 -5.42 1.47 -26.40
CA ASP A 117 -4.10 1.26 -27.00
C ASP A 117 -3.30 0.21 -26.20
N PRO A 118 -2.85 -0.89 -26.84
CA PRO A 118 -2.04 -1.91 -26.19
C PRO A 118 -0.74 -1.39 -25.57
N ALA A 119 -0.06 -0.43 -26.22
CA ALA A 119 1.21 0.11 -25.71
C ALA A 119 0.99 0.90 -24.41
N VAL A 120 -0.12 1.63 -24.33
CA VAL A 120 -0.55 2.35 -23.12
C VAL A 120 -0.91 1.36 -22.02
N MET A 121 -1.67 0.31 -22.35
CA MET A 121 -2.04 -0.73 -21.39
C MET A 121 -0.81 -1.41 -20.79
N ASP A 122 0.19 -1.75 -21.62
CA ASP A 122 1.43 -2.37 -21.17
C ASP A 122 2.27 -1.42 -20.30
N ALA A 123 2.37 -0.14 -20.68
CA ALA A 123 3.06 0.86 -19.85
C ALA A 123 2.44 0.99 -18.45
N ARG A 124 1.11 1.03 -18.35
CA ARG A 124 0.39 1.08 -17.07
C ARG A 124 0.62 -0.18 -16.24
N ARG A 125 0.54 -1.36 -16.85
CA ARG A 125 0.82 -2.64 -16.17
C ARG A 125 2.25 -2.70 -15.64
N LEU A 126 3.23 -2.27 -16.44
CA LEU A 126 4.62 -2.19 -16.01
C LEU A 126 4.81 -1.19 -14.86
N GLY A 127 4.05 -0.10 -14.84
CA GLY A 127 4.01 0.84 -13.71
C GLY A 127 3.52 0.17 -12.43
N MET A 128 2.37 -0.51 -12.50
CA MET A 128 1.80 -1.24 -11.36
C MET A 128 2.76 -2.32 -10.85
N LEU A 129 3.35 -3.09 -11.75
CA LEU A 129 4.32 -4.13 -11.39
C LEU A 129 5.57 -3.54 -10.73
N ALA A 130 6.07 -2.41 -11.21
CA ALA A 130 7.22 -1.75 -10.59
C ALA A 130 6.93 -1.33 -9.15
N TYR A 131 5.71 -0.85 -8.85
CA TYR A 131 5.29 -0.55 -7.49
C TYR A 131 5.28 -1.79 -6.60
N LEU A 132 4.66 -2.88 -7.07
CA LEU A 132 4.59 -4.15 -6.33
C LEU A 132 5.98 -4.76 -6.09
N LEU A 133 6.89 -4.64 -7.06
CA LEU A 133 8.29 -5.06 -6.89
C LEU A 133 9.00 -4.21 -5.83
N CYS A 134 8.76 -2.90 -5.78
CA CYS A 134 9.32 -2.06 -4.71
C CYS A 134 8.82 -2.47 -3.33
N LEU A 135 7.56 -2.90 -3.19
CA LEU A 135 7.02 -3.42 -1.93
C LEU A 135 7.68 -4.73 -1.52
N ALA A 136 7.80 -5.68 -2.46
CA ALA A 136 8.45 -6.96 -2.22
C ALA A 136 9.92 -6.76 -1.79
N SER A 137 10.64 -5.87 -2.48
CA SER A 137 12.01 -5.52 -2.07
C SER A 137 12.06 -4.85 -0.71
N ALA A 138 11.11 -3.96 -0.37
CA ALA A 138 11.07 -3.38 0.97
C ALA A 138 10.87 -4.47 2.03
N GLU A 139 9.99 -5.44 1.79
CA GLU A 139 9.74 -6.56 2.71
C GLU A 139 11.00 -7.37 3.02
N GLU A 140 11.84 -7.63 2.02
CA GLU A 140 13.14 -8.30 2.20
C GLU A 140 14.07 -7.49 3.13
N HIS A 141 14.07 -6.15 3.04
CA HIS A 141 14.90 -5.32 3.91
C HIS A 141 14.38 -5.25 5.35
N PHE A 142 13.06 -5.37 5.57
CA PHE A 142 12.47 -5.39 6.91
C PHE A 142 12.58 -6.77 7.59
N THR A 143 12.82 -7.85 6.83
CA THR A 143 12.93 -9.23 7.35
C THR A 143 14.36 -9.68 7.65
N ILE A 144 15.39 -8.88 7.33
CA ILE A 144 16.77 -9.16 7.70
C ILE A 144 17.17 -8.34 8.95
N PRO A 145 16.97 -8.85 10.18
CA PRO A 145 17.89 -8.53 11.25
C PRO A 145 19.17 -9.34 10.98
N ASN A 146 20.29 -8.65 10.81
CA ASN A 146 21.60 -9.26 10.73
C ASN A 146 21.83 -10.09 12.01
N ALA A 147 21.63 -11.41 11.92
CA ALA A 147 22.25 -12.36 12.84
C ALA A 147 23.73 -12.42 12.44
N ALA A 148 24.49 -11.46 12.96
CA ALA A 148 25.93 -11.56 13.02
C ALA A 148 26.31 -11.22 14.47
N ASP A 149 26.48 -12.28 15.24
CA ASP A 149 27.30 -12.32 16.46
C ASP A 149 28.74 -11.88 16.16
#